data_AF-A0A2I0Q8X0-F1
#
_entry.id   AF-A0A2I0Q8X0-F1
#
_cell.length_a   1.000
_cell.length_b   1.000
_cell.length_c   1.000
_cell.angle_alpha   90.00
_cell.angle_beta   90.00
_cell.angle_gamma   90.00
#
_symmetry.space_group_name_H-M   'P 1'
#
loop_
_entity.id
_entity.type
_entity.pdbx_description
1 polymer ?
#
loop_
_entity_poly.entity_id
_entity_poly.type
_entity_poly.pdbx_seq_one_letter_code
_entity_poly.pdbx_strand_id
1 'polypeptide(L)'
;MFEIQLPRSKSLVIRYLILNYLYYNQVLNIQDDDAEDVKTVHQALKNIKNRSIYETDPTVLDIKDCGAGYRFLMAMLSVVDGKWFLTGTDSVLQRPIDPLMHALRRIGAEIEQTEKGWLINGNSELSAYSMVIDCTQSSQFASALWLIAQKLGSPAIQITPATFASESYLEITKQVWGNFFLDGVPQKIEGDWSAAVYWYAYVLLNPGKKITLKNLQYPSIQNDAKIVEWFAAWGVETHRLEQGVEIINPVKKEINPLSISLKNNLDLAPVLAVLSVLYPFELTLEDIDNLDFKESKRGTHLVQTLMQFTEIQTITHPDTGQIHTIKILKRTTPLPNLLTFDSFNDHRMVMAFHLFSCFTNITIQNSNVVKKSYPFFFSQIQLTLKNK
;
A
#
# COMPACT_ATOMS: atom_id res chain seq x y z
N MET A 1 -4.84 -29.22 3.42
CA MET A 1 -3.91 -28.14 3.82
C MET A 1 -3.73 -27.27 2.59
N PHE A 2 -4.08 -25.98 2.66
CA PHE A 2 -4.00 -25.06 1.52
C PHE A 2 -2.74 -24.23 1.63
N GLU A 3 -1.91 -24.21 0.59
CA GLU A 3 -0.75 -23.33 0.54
C GLU A 3 -1.04 -22.15 -0.39
N ILE A 4 -0.74 -20.94 0.10
CA ILE A 4 -0.92 -19.70 -0.63
C ILE A 4 0.45 -19.04 -0.76
N GLN A 5 0.87 -18.81 -2.00
CA GLN A 5 2.07 -18.05 -2.29
C GLN A 5 1.73 -16.56 -2.33
N LEU A 6 2.15 -15.81 -1.31
CA LEU A 6 1.96 -14.35 -1.30
C LEU A 6 3.01 -13.67 -2.18
N PRO A 7 2.61 -12.64 -2.96
CA PRO A 7 3.56 -11.86 -3.74
C PRO A 7 4.53 -11.14 -2.80
N ARG A 8 5.72 -10.80 -3.31
CA ARG A 8 6.69 -9.98 -2.56
C ARG A 8 6.07 -8.64 -2.18
N SER A 9 6.43 -8.11 -1.02
CA SER A 9 5.94 -6.82 -0.56
C SER A 9 6.28 -5.72 -1.57
N LYS A 10 5.24 -5.16 -2.20
CA LYS A 10 5.38 -4.06 -3.16
C LYS A 10 6.20 -2.91 -2.56
N SER A 11 5.92 -2.58 -1.30
CA SER A 11 6.57 -1.51 -0.57
C SER A 11 8.08 -1.73 -0.42
N LEU A 12 8.51 -2.97 -0.18
CA LEU A 12 9.93 -3.30 -0.07
C LEU A 12 10.60 -3.35 -1.44
N VAL A 13 10.01 -4.04 -2.41
CA VAL A 13 10.60 -4.23 -3.74
C VAL A 13 10.82 -2.89 -4.45
N ILE A 14 9.85 -1.97 -4.42
CA ILE A 14 10.00 -0.64 -5.04
C ILE A 14 11.15 0.14 -4.39
N ARG A 15 11.33 0.08 -3.06
CA ARG A 15 12.44 0.77 -2.38
C ARG A 15 13.78 0.21 -2.82
N TYR A 16 13.94 -1.12 -2.85
CA TYR A 16 15.18 -1.74 -3.33
C TYR A 16 15.45 -1.46 -4.81
N LEU A 17 14.42 -1.41 -5.67
CA LEU A 17 14.56 -1.01 -7.07
C LEU A 17 15.13 0.41 -7.20
N ILE A 18 14.57 1.37 -6.47
CA ILE A 18 15.03 2.77 -6.47
C ILE A 18 16.45 2.88 -5.92
N LEU A 19 16.73 2.29 -4.75
CA LEU A 19 18.05 2.35 -4.13
C LEU A 19 19.13 1.73 -5.02
N ASN A 20 18.87 0.52 -5.55
CA ASN A 20 19.85 -0.18 -6.37
C ASN A 20 20.14 0.57 -7.68
N TYR A 21 19.13 1.19 -8.28
CA TYR A 21 19.35 2.05 -9.43
C TYR A 21 20.14 3.31 -9.06
N LEU A 22 19.71 4.03 -8.03
CA LEU A 22 20.28 5.32 -7.66
C LEU A 22 21.76 5.23 -7.22
N TYR A 23 22.14 4.16 -6.53
CA TYR A 23 23.47 4.00 -5.95
C TYR A 23 24.40 3.05 -6.73
N TYR A 24 23.86 2.14 -7.54
CA TYR A 24 24.67 1.19 -8.34
C TYR A 24 24.39 1.23 -9.85
N ASN A 25 23.47 2.09 -10.33
CA ASN A 25 23.05 2.15 -11.74
C ASN A 25 22.61 0.76 -12.31
N GLN A 26 22.00 -0.05 -11.45
CA GLN A 26 21.56 -1.41 -11.76
C GLN A 26 20.06 -1.54 -11.53
N VAL A 27 19.37 -2.05 -12.55
CA VAL A 27 17.95 -2.39 -12.46
C VAL A 27 17.86 -3.85 -12.01
N LEU A 28 17.23 -4.09 -10.85
CA LEU A 28 17.06 -5.43 -10.30
C LEU A 28 16.05 -6.25 -11.11
N ASN A 29 16.24 -7.57 -11.12
CA ASN A 29 15.25 -8.48 -11.69
C ASN A 29 13.96 -8.50 -10.86
N ILE A 30 12.83 -8.61 -11.56
CA ILE A 30 11.51 -8.78 -10.98
C ILE A 30 10.95 -10.18 -11.29
N GLN A 31 9.91 -10.58 -10.58
CA GLN A 31 9.24 -11.87 -10.70
C GLN A 31 7.86 -11.71 -11.36
N ASP A 32 7.35 -12.78 -11.97
CA ASP A 32 6.05 -12.74 -12.66
C ASP A 32 4.88 -12.49 -11.70
N ASP A 33 5.00 -12.92 -10.44
CA ASP A 33 4.02 -12.74 -9.38
C ASP A 33 4.11 -11.37 -8.68
N ASP A 34 5.11 -10.53 -9.03
CA ASP A 34 5.17 -9.18 -8.49
C ASP A 34 3.99 -8.33 -8.96
N ALA A 35 3.56 -7.45 -8.05
CA ALA A 35 2.58 -6.41 -8.26
C ALA A 35 2.83 -5.60 -9.57
N GLU A 36 1.77 -5.21 -10.27
CA GLU A 36 1.89 -4.37 -11.48
C GLU A 36 2.57 -3.01 -11.20
N ASP A 37 2.41 -2.47 -9.98
CA ASP A 37 3.13 -1.28 -9.53
C ASP A 37 4.66 -1.49 -9.53
N VAL A 38 5.14 -2.67 -9.10
CA VAL A 38 6.58 -3.03 -9.16
C VAL A 38 7.05 -3.08 -10.60
N LYS A 39 6.28 -3.74 -11.49
CA LYS A 39 6.57 -3.85 -12.92
C LYS A 39 6.65 -2.46 -13.58
N THR A 40 5.78 -1.55 -13.17
CA THR A 40 5.72 -0.18 -13.67
C THR A 40 6.96 0.62 -13.28
N VAL A 41 7.37 0.60 -12.01
CA VAL A 41 8.61 1.25 -11.56
C VAL A 41 9.83 0.62 -12.24
N HIS A 42 9.87 -0.70 -12.33
CA HIS A 42 10.95 -1.41 -13.01
C HIS A 42 11.09 -0.99 -14.49
N GLN A 43 9.97 -0.85 -15.21
CA GLN A 43 9.99 -0.37 -16.60
C GLN A 43 10.49 1.08 -16.69
N ALA A 44 10.08 1.96 -15.78
CA ALA A 44 10.61 3.32 -15.72
C ALA A 44 12.12 3.32 -15.52
N LEU A 45 12.66 2.53 -14.59
CA LEU A 45 14.10 2.42 -14.36
C LEU A 45 14.86 1.88 -15.59
N LYS A 46 14.28 0.92 -16.34
CA LYS A 46 14.86 0.47 -17.62
C LYS A 46 14.90 1.59 -18.66
N ASN A 47 13.86 2.40 -18.76
CA ASN A 47 13.82 3.52 -19.70
C ASN A 47 14.87 4.57 -19.33
N ILE A 48 15.02 4.90 -18.04
CA ILE A 48 16.05 5.84 -17.55
C ILE A 48 17.45 5.28 -17.87
N LYS A 49 17.70 4.00 -17.58
CA LYS A 49 19.00 3.35 -17.87
C LYS A 49 19.36 3.33 -19.36
N ASN A 50 18.36 3.20 -20.23
CA ASN A 50 18.55 3.10 -21.68
C ASN A 50 18.60 4.48 -22.37
N ARG A 51 18.42 5.58 -21.63
CA ARG A 51 18.49 6.93 -22.19
C ARG A 51 19.87 7.18 -22.80
N SER A 52 19.87 7.75 -24.00
CA SER A 52 21.11 8.20 -24.65
C SER A 52 21.56 9.55 -24.09
N ILE A 53 22.86 9.73 -23.89
CA ILE A 53 23.44 11.02 -23.48
C ILE A 53 23.24 12.13 -24.52
N TYR A 54 22.93 11.78 -25.77
CA TYR A 54 22.67 12.72 -26.86
C TYR A 54 21.19 13.09 -27.01
N GLU A 55 20.30 12.47 -26.24
CA GLU A 55 18.86 12.70 -26.33
C GLU A 55 18.51 14.07 -25.73
N THR A 56 17.94 14.96 -26.55
CA THR A 56 17.57 16.33 -26.14
C THR A 56 16.14 16.41 -25.63
N ASP A 57 15.28 15.47 -26.04
CA ASP A 57 13.89 15.40 -25.63
C ASP A 57 13.75 14.70 -24.26
N PRO A 58 12.71 15.02 -23.49
CA PRO A 58 12.44 14.33 -22.23
C PRO A 58 12.07 12.86 -22.46
N THR A 59 12.69 11.93 -21.73
CA THR A 59 12.26 10.52 -21.72
C THR A 59 10.94 10.42 -20.95
N VAL A 60 9.92 9.86 -21.59
CA VAL A 60 8.59 9.68 -20.99
C VAL A 60 8.58 8.48 -20.04
N LEU A 61 8.13 8.72 -18.82
CA LEU A 61 8.02 7.74 -17.75
C LEU A 61 6.57 7.71 -17.26
N ASP A 62 5.77 6.80 -17.83
CA ASP A 62 4.37 6.57 -17.43
C ASP A 62 4.30 5.62 -16.24
N ILE A 63 3.95 6.15 -15.06
CA ILE A 63 3.81 5.39 -13.83
C ILE A 63 2.40 4.83 -13.60
N LYS A 64 1.51 4.94 -14.59
CA LYS A 64 0.11 4.48 -14.53
C LYS A 64 -0.59 4.97 -13.26
N ASP A 65 -1.05 4.07 -12.39
CA ASP A 65 -1.69 4.37 -11.12
C ASP A 65 -0.77 4.21 -9.89
N CYS A 66 0.54 4.01 -10.10
CA CYS A 66 1.50 3.68 -9.06
C CYS A 66 1.86 4.90 -8.21
N GLY A 67 1.13 5.13 -7.11
CA GLY A 67 1.33 6.31 -6.24
C GLY A 67 2.70 6.36 -5.55
N ALA A 68 3.26 5.21 -5.17
CA ALA A 68 4.61 5.16 -4.61
C ALA A 68 5.67 5.44 -5.67
N GLY A 69 5.53 4.84 -6.86
CA GLY A 69 6.39 5.10 -8.01
C GLY A 69 6.39 6.56 -8.41
N TYR A 70 5.22 7.20 -8.49
CA TYR A 70 5.07 8.62 -8.78
C TYR A 70 5.90 9.52 -7.85
N ARG A 71 5.79 9.32 -6.54
CA ARG A 71 6.49 10.14 -5.55
C ARG A 71 7.98 9.80 -5.44
N PHE A 72 8.34 8.53 -5.52
CA PHE A 72 9.75 8.12 -5.40
C PHE A 72 10.53 8.48 -6.65
N LEU A 73 9.96 8.30 -7.85
CA LEU A 73 10.59 8.72 -9.09
C LEU A 73 10.65 10.25 -9.17
N MET A 74 9.66 11.01 -8.70
CA MET A 74 9.76 12.48 -8.62
C MET A 74 11.04 12.94 -7.91
N ALA A 75 11.28 12.39 -6.72
CA ALA A 75 12.48 12.71 -5.94
C ALA A 75 13.76 12.19 -6.62
N MET A 76 13.77 10.94 -7.08
CA MET A 76 14.94 10.32 -7.72
C MET A 76 15.35 11.07 -9.00
N LEU A 77 14.39 11.40 -9.86
CA LEU A 77 14.64 12.08 -11.14
C LEU A 77 15.17 13.50 -10.96
N SER A 78 14.93 14.12 -9.80
CA SER A 78 15.49 15.42 -9.46
C SER A 78 17.02 15.37 -9.26
N VAL A 79 17.54 14.22 -8.80
CA VAL A 79 18.97 14.01 -8.48
C VAL A 79 19.70 13.07 -9.46
N VAL A 80 19.05 12.73 -10.58
CA VAL A 80 19.62 11.88 -11.64
C VAL A 80 19.64 12.66 -12.94
N ASP A 81 20.84 12.88 -13.49
CA ASP A 81 21.04 13.70 -14.69
C ASP A 81 20.22 13.22 -15.89
N GLY A 82 19.46 14.15 -16.46
CA GLY A 82 18.67 13.92 -17.67
C GLY A 82 17.43 14.79 -17.73
N LYS A 83 16.69 14.67 -18.83
CA LYS A 83 15.39 15.33 -19.01
C LYS A 83 14.31 14.28 -18.95
N TRP A 84 13.37 14.47 -18.04
CA TRP A 84 12.35 13.47 -17.73
C TRP A 84 10.96 14.07 -17.88
N PHE A 85 10.04 13.28 -18.43
CA PHE A 85 8.62 13.58 -18.38
C PHE A 85 7.91 12.50 -17.57
N LEU A 86 7.58 12.80 -16.32
CA LEU A 86 6.89 11.89 -15.40
C LEU A 86 5.37 12.08 -15.53
N THR A 87 4.66 11.04 -15.95
CA THR A 87 3.22 11.06 -16.22
C THR A 87 2.52 9.83 -15.66
N GLY A 88 1.19 9.80 -15.70
CA GLY A 88 0.38 8.71 -15.22
C GLY A 88 -1.09 8.88 -15.61
N THR A 89 -1.95 8.08 -15.00
CA THR A 89 -3.41 8.20 -15.15
C THR A 89 -3.95 9.48 -14.49
N ASP A 90 -5.14 9.91 -14.86
CA ASP A 90 -5.80 11.05 -14.21
C ASP A 90 -5.93 10.85 -12.68
N SER A 91 -6.19 9.61 -12.24
CA SER A 91 -6.28 9.28 -10.81
C SER A 91 -4.99 9.58 -10.07
N VAL A 92 -3.82 9.16 -10.57
CA VAL A 92 -2.55 9.40 -9.85
C VAL A 92 -2.12 10.86 -9.92
N LEU A 93 -2.41 11.56 -11.04
CA LEU A 93 -2.07 12.97 -11.21
C LEU A 93 -2.88 13.88 -10.28
N GLN A 94 -4.09 13.46 -9.88
CA GLN A 94 -4.91 14.14 -8.87
C GLN A 94 -4.48 13.83 -7.43
N ARG A 95 -3.56 12.87 -7.20
CA ARG A 95 -3.10 12.56 -5.84
C ARG A 95 -2.10 13.61 -5.33
N PRO A 96 -2.07 13.87 -4.01
CA PRO A 96 -1.18 14.87 -3.43
C PRO A 96 0.29 14.61 -3.75
N ILE A 97 0.99 15.64 -4.26
CA ILE A 97 2.45 15.65 -4.49
C ILE A 97 3.11 17.00 -4.19
N ASP A 98 2.32 18.08 -4.13
CA ASP A 98 2.83 19.45 -3.95
C ASP A 98 3.80 19.62 -2.79
N PRO A 99 3.60 19.03 -1.59
CA PRO A 99 4.58 19.15 -0.51
C PRO A 99 5.97 18.64 -0.90
N LEU A 100 6.05 17.50 -1.59
CA LEU A 100 7.29 16.93 -2.07
C LEU A 100 7.93 17.82 -3.15
N MET A 101 7.12 18.29 -4.09
CA MET A 101 7.53 19.20 -5.15
C MET A 101 8.13 20.50 -4.61
N HIS A 102 7.47 21.13 -3.65
CA HIS A 102 7.96 22.34 -3.01
C HIS A 102 9.27 22.10 -2.24
N ALA A 103 9.39 20.96 -1.55
CA ALA A 103 10.62 20.60 -0.85
C ALA A 103 11.81 20.43 -1.81
N LEU A 104 11.59 19.80 -2.97
CA LEU A 104 12.62 19.60 -4.00
C LEU A 104 12.99 20.93 -4.69
N ARG A 105 12.01 21.75 -5.08
CA ARG A 105 12.29 23.07 -5.70
C ARG A 105 13.09 24.00 -4.78
N ARG A 106 12.87 23.94 -3.46
CA ARG A 106 13.62 24.74 -2.47
C ARG A 106 15.12 24.46 -2.46
N ILE A 107 15.55 23.26 -2.86
CA ILE A 107 16.96 22.89 -2.94
C ILE A 107 17.53 23.07 -4.36
N GLY A 108 16.77 23.70 -5.27
CA GLY A 108 17.20 24.00 -6.64
C GLY A 108 16.79 22.97 -7.69
N ALA A 109 15.94 21.99 -7.36
CA ALA A 109 15.45 21.06 -8.37
C ALA A 109 14.57 21.78 -9.41
N GLU A 110 14.90 21.59 -10.69
CA GLU A 110 14.15 22.14 -11.82
C GLU A 110 13.00 21.20 -12.19
N ILE A 111 11.81 21.56 -11.72
CA ILE A 111 10.60 20.78 -11.96
C ILE A 111 9.47 21.71 -12.38
N GLU A 112 8.81 21.39 -13.49
CA GLU A 112 7.70 22.15 -14.07
C GLU A 112 6.45 21.25 -14.17
N GLN A 113 5.30 21.80 -13.77
CA GLN A 113 4.02 21.10 -13.88
C GLN A 113 3.42 21.33 -15.27
N THR A 114 2.88 20.27 -15.87
CA THR A 114 2.10 20.34 -17.10
C THR A 114 0.69 19.77 -16.86
N GLU A 115 -0.20 19.93 -17.84
CA GLU A 115 -1.54 19.32 -17.77
C GLU A 115 -1.51 17.79 -17.65
N LYS A 116 -0.43 17.15 -18.14
CA LYS A 116 -0.31 15.69 -18.26
C LYS A 116 0.76 15.09 -17.34
N GLY A 117 1.39 15.87 -16.47
CA GLY A 117 2.47 15.37 -15.62
C GLY A 117 3.50 16.44 -15.29
N TRP A 118 4.78 16.04 -15.28
CA TRP A 118 5.87 16.88 -14.82
C TRP A 118 7.09 16.78 -15.71
N LEU A 119 7.63 17.92 -16.11
CA LEU A 119 8.95 18.03 -16.72
C LEU A 119 9.98 18.21 -15.60
N ILE A 120 11.02 17.38 -15.61
CA ILE A 120 12.08 17.40 -14.60
C ILE A 120 13.41 17.47 -15.34
N ASN A 121 14.21 18.49 -15.06
CA ASN A 121 15.63 18.52 -15.43
C ASN A 121 16.43 18.06 -14.21
N GLY A 122 16.88 16.81 -14.26
CA GLY A 122 17.62 16.21 -13.16
C GLY A 122 19.04 16.75 -13.08
N ASN A 123 19.53 16.94 -11.84
CA ASN A 123 20.84 17.47 -11.55
C ASN A 123 21.49 16.68 -10.40
N SER A 124 22.54 15.92 -10.71
CA SER A 124 23.27 15.09 -9.76
C SER A 124 24.16 15.88 -8.79
N GLU A 125 24.36 17.18 -9.04
CA GLU A 125 25.12 18.10 -8.18
C GLU A 125 24.26 18.76 -7.10
N LEU A 126 22.94 18.49 -7.07
CA LEU A 126 22.06 19.00 -6.02
C LEU A 126 22.53 18.55 -4.64
N SER A 127 22.57 19.49 -3.71
CA SER A 127 22.89 19.25 -2.31
C SER A 127 22.00 20.10 -1.41
N ALA A 128 21.83 19.65 -0.17
CA ALA A 128 21.06 20.38 0.81
C ALA A 128 21.68 20.23 2.19
N TYR A 129 21.61 21.29 2.99
CA TYR A 129 21.93 21.20 4.41
C TYR A 129 20.72 20.72 5.23
N SER A 130 19.53 21.21 4.88
CA SER A 130 18.27 20.83 5.51
C SER A 130 17.11 20.84 4.52
N MET A 131 16.09 20.05 4.82
CA MET A 131 14.84 19.99 4.08
C MET A 131 13.67 19.98 5.06
N VAL A 132 12.55 20.56 4.65
CA VAL A 132 11.29 20.53 5.41
C VAL A 132 10.24 19.86 4.55
N ILE A 133 9.51 18.90 5.11
CA ILE A 133 8.45 18.18 4.38
C ILE A 133 7.17 18.07 5.20
N ASP A 134 6.07 18.51 4.59
CA ASP A 134 4.72 18.32 5.13
C ASP A 134 4.17 16.94 4.71
N CYS A 135 4.00 16.05 5.68
CA CYS A 135 3.51 14.69 5.52
C CYS A 135 2.04 14.51 5.93
N THR A 136 1.29 15.61 6.15
CA THR A 136 -0.13 15.57 6.54
C THR A 136 -0.95 14.69 5.59
N GLN A 137 -0.68 14.74 4.29
CA GLN A 137 -1.44 13.98 3.29
C GLN A 137 -0.82 12.61 2.96
N SER A 138 0.50 12.43 3.11
CA SER A 138 1.17 11.19 2.72
C SER A 138 2.58 11.01 3.32
N SER A 139 2.82 9.87 3.97
CA SER A 139 4.16 9.45 4.41
C SER A 139 5.14 9.14 3.27
N GLN A 140 4.63 8.98 2.05
CA GLN A 140 5.46 8.71 0.88
C GLN A 140 6.37 9.91 0.53
N PHE A 141 6.04 11.12 0.97
CA PHE A 141 6.89 12.30 0.75
C PHE A 141 8.19 12.21 1.54
N ALA A 142 8.12 11.99 2.85
CA ALA A 142 9.31 11.77 3.67
C ALA A 142 10.10 10.55 3.20
N SER A 143 9.41 9.46 2.81
CA SER A 143 10.07 8.28 2.25
C SER A 143 10.84 8.60 0.97
N ALA A 144 10.26 9.39 0.06
CA ALA A 144 10.91 9.80 -1.19
C ALA A 144 12.21 10.59 -0.92
N LEU A 145 12.16 11.57 0.00
CA LEU A 145 13.33 12.34 0.40
C LEU A 145 14.40 11.47 1.08
N TRP A 146 13.98 10.52 1.92
CA TRP A 146 14.92 9.62 2.60
C TRP A 146 15.70 8.73 1.61
N LEU A 147 15.03 8.23 0.57
CA LEU A 147 15.68 7.40 -0.46
C LEU A 147 16.81 8.13 -1.20
N ILE A 148 16.67 9.44 -1.42
CA ILE A 148 17.67 10.27 -2.09
C ILE A 148 18.66 10.97 -1.14
N ALA A 149 18.51 10.79 0.17
CA ALA A 149 19.21 11.61 1.16
C ALA A 149 20.75 11.60 1.01
N GLN A 150 21.39 10.46 0.72
CA GLN A 150 22.86 10.44 0.55
C GLN A 150 23.32 11.22 -0.69
N LYS A 151 22.53 11.22 -1.77
CA LYS A 151 22.86 12.00 -2.97
C LYS A 151 22.86 13.50 -2.69
N LEU A 152 22.05 13.95 -1.74
CA LEU A 152 21.96 15.33 -1.31
C LEU A 152 22.97 15.73 -0.21
N GLY A 153 23.89 14.84 0.17
CA GLY A 153 24.82 15.08 1.28
C GLY A 153 24.23 14.83 2.68
N SER A 154 23.17 14.02 2.77
CA SER A 154 22.48 13.65 4.02
C SER A 154 21.94 14.84 4.82
N PRO A 155 21.03 15.64 4.24
CA PRO A 155 20.45 16.80 4.92
C PRO A 155 19.66 16.42 6.17
N ALA A 156 19.53 17.36 7.10
CA ALA A 156 18.53 17.27 8.16
C ALA A 156 17.11 17.38 7.57
N ILE A 157 16.31 16.31 7.65
CA ILE A 157 14.92 16.30 7.16
C ILE A 157 13.97 16.55 8.33
N GLN A 158 13.37 17.74 8.35
CA GLN A 158 12.33 18.12 9.30
C GLN A 158 10.96 17.75 8.75
N ILE A 159 10.18 16.97 9.52
CA ILE A 159 8.87 16.47 9.11
C ILE A 159 7.78 17.17 9.91
N THR A 160 6.75 17.64 9.21
CA THR A 160 5.57 18.27 9.80
C THR A 160 4.30 17.55 9.32
N PRO A 161 3.31 17.31 10.18
CA PRO A 161 3.41 17.31 11.65
C PRO A 161 4.42 16.27 12.16
N ALA A 162 4.85 16.40 13.42
CA ALA A 162 5.81 15.48 14.04
C ALA A 162 5.32 14.02 14.07
N THR A 163 4.00 13.83 14.08
CA THR A 163 3.36 12.53 13.89
C THR A 163 2.31 12.64 12.80
N PHE A 164 2.21 11.66 11.91
CA PHE A 164 1.39 11.68 10.71
C PHE A 164 0.89 10.27 10.36
N ALA A 165 -0.07 10.19 9.43
CA ALA A 165 -0.58 8.91 8.99
C ALA A 165 0.50 8.11 8.24
N SER A 166 0.55 6.80 8.47
CA SER A 166 1.44 5.85 7.80
C SER A 166 2.93 6.09 8.08
N GLU A 167 3.28 6.59 9.26
CA GLU A 167 4.67 6.74 9.76
C GLU A 167 5.47 5.44 9.67
N SER A 168 4.82 4.30 9.92
CA SER A 168 5.40 2.97 9.75
C SER A 168 6.06 2.75 8.37
N TYR A 169 5.55 3.38 7.32
CA TYR A 169 6.16 3.29 5.99
C TYR A 169 7.45 4.11 5.85
N LEU A 170 7.60 5.20 6.60
CA LEU A 170 8.88 5.89 6.70
C LEU A 170 9.88 5.02 7.47
N GLU A 171 9.45 4.36 8.54
CA GLU A 171 10.31 3.45 9.29
C GLU A 171 10.76 2.24 8.44
N ILE A 172 9.86 1.68 7.61
CA ILE A 172 10.25 0.70 6.58
C ILE A 172 11.31 1.28 5.64
N THR A 173 11.16 2.54 5.20
CA THR A 173 12.16 3.19 4.34
C THR A 173 13.51 3.30 5.02
N LYS A 174 13.55 3.74 6.29
CA LYS A 174 14.78 3.87 7.07
C LYS A 174 15.48 2.52 7.25
N GLN A 175 14.74 1.47 7.58
CA GLN A 175 15.28 0.13 7.75
C GLN A 175 15.80 -0.45 6.42
N VAL A 176 15.02 -0.34 5.34
CA VAL A 176 15.45 -0.79 4.00
C VAL A 176 16.69 -0.02 3.54
N TRP A 177 16.72 1.29 3.75
CA TRP A 177 17.88 2.13 3.43
C TRP A 177 19.11 1.71 4.23
N GLY A 178 18.98 1.53 5.55
CA GLY A 178 20.08 1.12 6.43
C GLY A 178 20.64 -0.24 6.02
N ASN A 179 19.76 -1.25 5.88
CA ASN A 179 20.16 -2.59 5.46
C ASN A 179 20.78 -2.60 4.07
N PHE A 180 20.29 -1.77 3.15
CA PHE A 180 20.86 -1.67 1.80
C PHE A 180 22.32 -1.18 1.81
N PHE A 181 22.67 -0.21 2.65
CA PHE A 181 24.05 0.28 2.73
C PHE A 181 24.97 -0.63 3.55
N LEU A 182 24.42 -1.48 4.42
CA LEU A 182 25.18 -2.46 5.21
C LEU A 182 25.40 -3.76 4.44
N ASP A 183 24.33 -4.33 3.90
CA ASP A 183 24.28 -5.71 3.38
C ASP A 183 23.89 -5.78 1.89
N GLY A 184 23.53 -4.66 1.27
CA GLY A 184 23.01 -4.63 -0.10
C GLY A 184 21.55 -5.09 -0.21
N VAL A 185 21.18 -5.58 -1.40
CA VAL A 185 19.83 -6.11 -1.65
C VAL A 185 19.72 -7.52 -1.09
N PRO A 186 18.73 -7.84 -0.24
CA PRO A 186 18.60 -9.17 0.33
C PRO A 186 18.28 -10.20 -0.75
N GLN A 187 18.78 -11.43 -0.59
CA GLN A 187 18.48 -12.53 -1.52
C GLN A 187 16.98 -12.83 -1.61
N LYS A 188 16.24 -12.64 -0.51
CA LYS A 188 14.79 -12.83 -0.45
C LYS A 188 14.13 -11.64 0.23
N ILE A 189 13.21 -11.00 -0.48
CA ILE A 189 12.33 -9.96 0.05
C ILE A 189 11.05 -10.65 0.55
N GLU A 190 10.62 -10.35 1.77
CA GLU A 190 9.41 -10.93 2.35
C GLU A 190 8.13 -10.55 1.57
N GLY A 191 7.13 -11.41 1.71
CA GLY A 191 5.81 -11.27 1.13
C GLY A 191 5.02 -10.12 1.75
N ASP A 192 3.94 -9.75 1.06
CA ASP A 192 3.10 -8.61 1.43
C ASP A 192 2.16 -8.95 2.61
N TRP A 193 2.42 -8.38 3.79
CA TRP A 193 1.56 -8.56 4.97
C TRP A 193 0.19 -7.88 4.81
N SER A 194 0.10 -6.85 3.99
CA SER A 194 -1.18 -6.26 3.63
C SER A 194 -2.03 -7.16 2.72
N ALA A 195 -1.41 -8.08 1.98
CA ALA A 195 -2.10 -9.13 1.23
C ALA A 195 -2.48 -10.32 2.14
N ALA A 196 -1.67 -10.61 3.17
CA ALA A 196 -1.91 -11.69 4.11
C ALA A 196 -3.24 -11.54 4.87
N VAL A 197 -3.65 -10.32 5.20
CA VAL A 197 -4.89 -10.02 5.95
C VAL A 197 -6.16 -10.62 5.34
N TYR A 198 -6.23 -10.74 4.02
CA TYR A 198 -7.41 -11.31 3.34
C TYR A 198 -7.55 -12.81 3.64
N TRP A 199 -6.43 -13.51 3.86
CA TRP A 199 -6.42 -14.91 4.24
C TRP A 199 -6.68 -15.11 5.72
N TYR A 200 -6.19 -14.21 6.57
CA TYR A 200 -6.59 -14.14 7.98
C TYR A 200 -8.10 -13.94 8.11
N ALA A 201 -8.67 -12.99 7.36
CA ALA A 201 -10.11 -12.76 7.29
C ALA A 201 -10.86 -14.00 6.79
N TYR A 202 -10.39 -14.64 5.72
CA TYR A 202 -10.98 -15.88 5.21
C TYR A 202 -11.00 -17.00 6.26
N VAL A 203 -9.89 -17.22 6.97
CA VAL A 203 -9.79 -18.26 8.03
C VAL A 203 -10.69 -17.92 9.23
N LEU A 204 -10.79 -16.65 9.62
CA LEU A 204 -11.74 -16.23 10.64
C LEU A 204 -13.19 -16.52 10.24
N LEU A 205 -13.55 -16.23 8.99
CA LEU A 205 -14.90 -16.46 8.44
C LEU A 205 -15.22 -17.95 8.23
N ASN A 206 -14.21 -18.82 8.18
CA ASN A 206 -14.36 -20.27 7.95
C ASN A 206 -13.65 -21.09 9.05
N PRO A 207 -14.23 -21.19 10.26
CA PRO A 207 -13.70 -22.02 11.34
C PRO A 207 -13.40 -23.46 10.90
N GLY A 208 -12.34 -24.04 11.46
CA GLY A 208 -11.80 -25.35 11.10
C GLY A 208 -10.89 -25.36 9.87
N LYS A 209 -10.81 -24.25 9.11
CA LYS A 209 -9.87 -24.14 7.98
C LYS A 209 -8.48 -23.76 8.47
N LYS A 210 -7.49 -24.32 7.77
CA LYS A 210 -6.05 -24.09 7.98
C LYS A 210 -5.39 -23.77 6.65
N ILE A 211 -4.61 -22.68 6.63
CA ILE A 211 -3.91 -22.18 5.45
C ILE A 211 -2.44 -21.92 5.80
N THR A 212 -1.54 -22.33 4.93
CA THR A 212 -0.12 -21.97 4.99
C THR A 212 0.13 -20.80 4.04
N LEU A 213 0.48 -19.65 4.60
CA LEU A 213 0.87 -18.45 3.86
C LEU A 213 2.39 -18.46 3.66
N LYS A 214 2.82 -18.77 2.45
CA LYS A 214 4.24 -18.79 2.08
C LYS A 214 4.76 -17.37 1.86
N ASN A 215 6.08 -17.24 1.85
CA ASN A 215 6.82 -16.02 1.55
C ASN A 215 6.80 -14.93 2.64
N LEU A 216 6.07 -15.11 3.75
CA LEU A 216 6.10 -14.17 4.87
C LEU A 216 7.32 -14.40 5.79
N GLN A 217 7.75 -13.35 6.47
CA GLN A 217 8.68 -13.42 7.60
C GLN A 217 7.97 -12.89 8.85
N TYR A 218 8.19 -13.55 9.99
CA TYR A 218 7.67 -13.12 11.29
C TYR A 218 8.72 -13.33 12.39
N PRO A 219 9.10 -12.30 13.17
CA PRO A 219 8.62 -10.92 13.10
C PRO A 219 8.97 -10.24 11.78
N SER A 220 8.22 -9.21 11.41
CA SER A 220 8.33 -8.49 10.14
C SER A 220 8.64 -7.01 10.37
N ILE A 221 9.32 -6.39 9.40
CA ILE A 221 9.50 -4.94 9.35
C ILE A 221 8.24 -4.24 8.84
N GLN A 222 7.35 -4.96 8.17
CA GLN A 222 6.05 -4.44 7.75
C GLN A 222 5.10 -4.38 8.94
N ASN A 223 4.65 -3.17 9.25
CA ASN A 223 3.73 -2.94 10.37
C ASN A 223 2.38 -3.64 10.21
N ASP A 224 2.00 -4.02 8.98
CA ASP A 224 0.79 -4.82 8.72
C ASP A 224 0.86 -6.25 9.30
N ALA A 225 2.04 -6.73 9.74
CA ALA A 225 2.15 -7.96 10.52
C ALA A 225 1.45 -7.87 11.90
N LYS A 226 1.01 -6.68 12.33
CA LYS A 226 0.15 -6.46 13.50
C LYS A 226 -1.13 -7.30 13.45
N ILE A 227 -1.57 -7.72 12.26
CA ILE A 227 -2.70 -8.65 12.10
C ILE A 227 -2.53 -9.95 12.88
N VAL A 228 -1.30 -10.42 13.10
CA VAL A 228 -1.03 -11.64 13.90
C VAL A 228 -1.58 -11.46 15.31
N GLU A 229 -1.36 -10.30 15.92
CA GLU A 229 -1.83 -9.96 17.27
C GLU A 229 -3.35 -9.76 17.30
N TRP A 230 -3.88 -8.97 16.35
CA TRP A 230 -5.32 -8.68 16.30
C TRP A 230 -6.16 -9.95 16.08
N PHE A 231 -5.76 -10.79 15.13
CA PHE A 231 -6.50 -12.00 14.83
C PHE A 231 -6.31 -13.10 15.88
N ALA A 232 -5.19 -13.13 16.60
CA ALA A 232 -5.03 -13.99 17.78
C ALA A 232 -6.07 -13.67 18.86
N ALA A 233 -6.35 -12.38 19.11
CA ALA A 233 -7.41 -11.98 20.04
C ALA A 233 -8.80 -12.47 19.60
N TRP A 234 -9.00 -12.64 18.28
CA TRP A 234 -10.23 -13.15 17.66
C TRP A 234 -10.28 -14.67 17.50
N GLY A 235 -9.24 -15.38 17.98
CA GLY A 235 -9.19 -16.85 17.99
C GLY A 235 -8.47 -17.48 16.80
N VAL A 236 -7.83 -16.70 15.93
CA VAL A 236 -6.98 -17.26 14.86
C VAL A 236 -5.57 -17.47 15.40
N GLU A 237 -5.12 -18.72 15.42
CA GLU A 237 -3.74 -19.06 15.80
C GLU A 237 -2.81 -18.89 14.59
N THR A 238 -1.60 -18.40 14.84
CA THR A 238 -0.54 -18.27 13.83
C THR A 238 0.70 -19.03 14.30
N HIS A 239 1.15 -20.00 13.50
CA HIS A 239 2.38 -20.74 13.74
C HIS A 239 3.44 -20.33 12.73
N ARG A 240 4.62 -19.93 13.21
CA ARG A 240 5.75 -19.59 12.34
C ARG A 240 6.28 -20.84 11.66
N LEU A 241 6.57 -20.73 10.36
CA LEU A 241 7.27 -21.73 9.57
C LEU A 241 8.58 -21.15 9.04
N GLU A 242 9.43 -21.99 8.45
CA GLU A 242 10.68 -21.55 7.82
C GLU A 242 10.42 -20.61 6.62
N GLN A 243 9.39 -20.90 5.84
CA GLN A 243 9.07 -20.17 4.60
C GLN A 243 7.71 -19.48 4.64
N GLY A 244 7.28 -19.01 5.81
CA GLY A 244 5.99 -18.34 5.96
C GLY A 244 5.37 -18.51 7.34
N VAL A 245 4.05 -18.48 7.37
CA VAL A 245 3.25 -18.78 8.57
C VAL A 245 2.12 -19.74 8.22
N GLU A 246 1.66 -20.47 9.21
CA GLU A 246 0.42 -21.24 9.15
C GLU A 246 -0.63 -20.54 10.01
N ILE A 247 -1.84 -20.41 9.47
CA ILE A 247 -2.98 -19.80 10.16
C ILE A 247 -4.12 -20.80 10.29
N ILE A 248 -4.73 -20.85 11.46
CA ILE A 248 -5.85 -21.73 11.76
C ILE A 248 -6.85 -21.03 12.67
N ASN A 249 -8.14 -21.19 12.39
CA ASN A 249 -9.20 -20.80 13.30
C ASN A 249 -9.85 -22.08 13.85
N PRO A 250 -9.42 -22.61 15.00
CA PRO A 250 -9.90 -23.88 15.51
C PRO A 250 -11.39 -23.85 15.83
N VAL A 251 -11.90 -22.71 16.33
CA VAL A 251 -13.30 -22.56 16.75
C VAL A 251 -13.78 -21.13 16.59
N LYS A 252 -15.04 -20.98 16.18
CA LYS A 252 -15.71 -19.68 16.11
C LYS A 252 -15.77 -19.05 17.52
N LYS A 253 -15.21 -17.85 17.69
CA LYS A 253 -15.21 -17.10 18.95
C LYS A 253 -16.02 -15.82 18.84
N GLU A 254 -16.85 -15.50 19.82
CA GLU A 254 -17.49 -14.18 19.86
C GLU A 254 -16.44 -13.08 20.06
N ILE A 255 -16.54 -12.01 19.27
CA ILE A 255 -15.64 -10.86 19.33
C ILE A 255 -16.40 -9.74 20.05
N ASN A 256 -15.83 -9.28 21.17
CA ASN A 256 -16.34 -8.11 21.88
C ASN A 256 -16.13 -6.83 21.05
N PRO A 257 -16.92 -5.77 21.28
CA PRO A 257 -16.69 -4.47 20.68
C PRO A 257 -15.22 -4.02 20.81
N LEU A 258 -14.65 -3.50 19.74
CA LEU A 258 -13.23 -3.16 19.65
C LEU A 258 -13.02 -1.82 18.95
N SER A 259 -12.05 -1.04 19.43
CA SER A 259 -11.51 0.12 18.71
C SER A 259 -10.08 -0.15 18.25
N ILE A 260 -9.75 0.21 17.02
CA ILE A 260 -8.42 0.06 16.41
C ILE A 260 -8.02 1.36 15.74
N SER A 261 -6.92 1.97 16.21
CA SER A 261 -6.22 3.00 15.46
C SER A 261 -5.51 2.39 14.25
N LEU A 262 -5.82 2.90 13.05
CA LEU A 262 -5.20 2.50 11.80
C LEU A 262 -4.16 3.49 11.30
N LYS A 263 -3.70 4.41 12.17
CA LYS A 263 -2.67 5.40 11.84
C LYS A 263 -1.51 4.79 11.07
N ASN A 264 -1.04 3.60 11.48
CA ASN A 264 0.10 2.89 10.88
C ASN A 264 -0.26 1.69 9.98
N ASN A 265 -1.56 1.47 9.72
CA ASN A 265 -2.09 0.29 9.01
C ASN A 265 -3.28 0.65 8.11
N LEU A 266 -3.31 1.86 7.56
CA LEU A 266 -4.47 2.38 6.81
C LEU A 266 -4.96 1.46 5.70
N ASP A 267 -4.06 0.75 5.02
CA ASP A 267 -4.46 -0.13 3.92
C ASP A 267 -5.20 -1.40 4.38
N LEU A 268 -5.28 -1.65 5.70
CA LEU A 268 -6.10 -2.69 6.32
C LEU A 268 -7.54 -2.24 6.63
N ALA A 269 -7.86 -0.94 6.51
CA ALA A 269 -9.20 -0.44 6.83
C ALA A 269 -10.34 -1.13 6.06
N PRO A 270 -10.25 -1.32 4.71
CA PRO A 270 -11.34 -1.92 3.95
C PRO A 270 -11.67 -3.35 4.39
N VAL A 271 -10.64 -4.17 4.62
CA VAL A 271 -10.83 -5.57 5.00
C VAL A 271 -11.39 -5.70 6.41
N LEU A 272 -10.93 -4.88 7.37
CA LEU A 272 -11.41 -4.90 8.75
C LEU A 272 -12.87 -4.46 8.84
N ALA A 273 -13.23 -3.40 8.11
CA ALA A 273 -14.60 -2.91 8.05
C ALA A 273 -15.57 -3.91 7.40
N VAL A 274 -15.16 -4.54 6.29
CA VAL A 274 -15.98 -5.62 5.68
C VAL A 274 -16.09 -6.82 6.63
N LEU A 275 -15.00 -7.16 7.32
CA LEU A 275 -14.97 -8.30 8.23
C LEU A 275 -15.94 -8.13 9.40
N SER A 276 -16.11 -6.94 9.97
CA SER A 276 -17.08 -6.70 11.06
C SER A 276 -18.54 -6.81 10.60
N VAL A 277 -18.82 -6.63 9.31
CA VAL A 277 -20.15 -6.86 8.72
C VAL A 277 -20.41 -8.35 8.49
N LEU A 278 -19.40 -9.08 8.00
CA LEU A 278 -19.48 -10.51 7.68
C LEU A 278 -19.43 -11.40 8.92
N TYR A 279 -18.63 -11.00 9.91
CA TYR A 279 -18.54 -11.57 11.24
C TYR A 279 -19.14 -10.54 12.21
N PRO A 280 -20.43 -10.58 12.54
CA PRO A 280 -21.10 -9.44 13.18
C PRO A 280 -20.56 -9.14 14.60
N PHE A 281 -19.71 -8.12 14.71
CA PHE A 281 -19.27 -7.48 15.95
C PHE A 281 -19.17 -5.96 15.75
N GLU A 282 -19.16 -5.19 16.83
CA GLU A 282 -18.99 -3.74 16.75
C GLU A 282 -17.50 -3.38 16.60
N LEU A 283 -17.20 -2.55 15.61
CA LEU A 283 -15.82 -2.15 15.30
C LEU A 283 -15.74 -0.64 15.12
N THR A 284 -14.84 0.00 15.85
CA THR A 284 -14.42 1.38 15.62
C THR A 284 -13.05 1.37 14.96
N LEU A 285 -12.91 2.06 13.84
CA LEU A 285 -11.63 2.32 13.17
C LEU A 285 -11.32 3.81 13.31
N GLU A 286 -10.17 4.14 13.91
CA GLU A 286 -9.70 5.49 14.22
C GLU A 286 -8.47 5.85 13.37
N ASP A 287 -8.15 7.16 13.28
CA ASP A 287 -7.01 7.71 12.55
C ASP A 287 -6.98 7.35 11.05
N ILE A 288 -8.13 7.46 10.39
CA ILE A 288 -8.32 7.08 8.97
C ILE A 288 -8.50 8.25 8.00
N ASP A 289 -8.16 9.47 8.42
CA ASP A 289 -8.34 10.72 7.66
C ASP A 289 -7.71 10.68 6.26
N ASN A 290 -6.62 9.94 6.13
CA ASN A 290 -5.86 9.86 4.88
C ASN A 290 -6.37 8.78 3.91
N LEU A 291 -7.44 8.04 4.24
CA LEU A 291 -7.99 7.02 3.34
C LEU A 291 -8.47 7.63 2.02
N ASP A 292 -9.04 8.83 2.04
CA ASP A 292 -9.61 9.46 0.85
C ASP A 292 -8.56 10.10 -0.07
N PHE A 293 -7.30 10.18 0.38
CA PHE A 293 -6.15 10.55 -0.46
C PHE A 293 -5.49 9.35 -1.17
N LYS A 294 -6.08 8.15 -1.06
CA LYS A 294 -5.54 6.91 -1.66
C LYS A 294 -5.99 6.78 -3.12
N GLU A 295 -6.32 5.56 -3.54
CA GLU A 295 -6.61 5.25 -4.95
C GLU A 295 -8.00 5.73 -5.37
N SER A 296 -8.88 5.79 -4.39
CA SER A 296 -10.22 6.34 -4.46
C SER A 296 -10.47 7.18 -3.20
N LYS A 297 -11.66 7.77 -3.07
CA LYS A 297 -12.19 8.27 -1.79
C LYS A 297 -12.57 7.10 -0.88
N ARG A 298 -11.56 6.30 -0.51
CA ARG A 298 -11.70 4.95 0.03
C ARG A 298 -12.54 4.91 1.30
N GLY A 299 -12.34 5.83 2.24
CA GLY A 299 -13.14 5.93 3.46
C GLY A 299 -14.60 6.24 3.13
N THR A 300 -14.83 7.26 2.30
CA THR A 300 -16.18 7.63 1.85
C THR A 300 -16.90 6.48 1.15
N HIS A 301 -16.27 5.84 0.16
CA HIS A 301 -16.84 4.74 -0.60
C HIS A 301 -17.09 3.49 0.27
N LEU A 302 -16.21 3.22 1.23
CA LEU A 302 -16.37 2.13 2.19
C LEU A 302 -17.61 2.35 3.07
N VAL A 303 -17.80 3.54 3.63
CA VAL A 303 -18.99 3.88 4.42
C VAL A 303 -20.26 3.77 3.57
N GLN A 304 -20.27 4.39 2.38
CA GLN A 304 -21.42 4.35 1.47
C GLN A 304 -21.82 2.93 1.09
N THR A 305 -20.84 2.05 0.88
CA THR A 305 -21.12 0.64 0.55
C THR A 305 -21.66 -0.11 1.77
N LEU A 306 -21.01 0.02 2.93
CA LEU A 306 -21.34 -0.81 4.10
C LEU A 306 -22.61 -0.37 4.83
N MET A 307 -23.06 0.88 4.67
CA MET A 307 -24.35 1.37 5.18
C MET A 307 -25.56 0.60 4.65
N GLN A 308 -25.39 -0.16 3.55
CA GLN A 308 -26.43 -1.04 3.03
C GLN A 308 -26.68 -2.28 3.91
N PHE A 309 -25.74 -2.61 4.81
CA PHE A 309 -25.78 -3.83 5.63
C PHE A 309 -25.90 -3.57 7.12
N THR A 310 -25.46 -2.40 7.59
CA THR A 310 -25.44 -2.06 9.01
C THR A 310 -25.41 -0.55 9.23
N GLU A 311 -25.76 -0.10 10.43
CA GLU A 311 -25.60 1.29 10.82
C GLU A 311 -24.11 1.63 10.99
N ILE A 312 -23.71 2.79 10.45
CA ILE A 312 -22.36 3.32 10.55
C ILE A 312 -22.43 4.76 11.04
N GLN A 313 -21.65 5.05 12.07
CA GLN A 313 -21.47 6.40 12.62
C GLN A 313 -20.08 6.89 12.22
N THR A 314 -19.97 8.15 11.80
CA THR A 314 -18.69 8.74 11.38
C THR A 314 -18.38 9.99 12.19
N ILE A 315 -17.09 10.20 12.47
CA ILE A 315 -16.57 11.45 13.03
C ILE A 315 -15.60 12.00 12.00
N THR A 316 -15.75 13.28 11.65
CA THR A 316 -14.86 13.97 10.71
C THR A 316 -13.80 14.78 11.45
N HIS A 317 -12.62 14.89 10.86
CA HIS A 317 -11.58 15.79 11.34
C HIS A 317 -12.05 17.24 11.21
N PRO A 318 -11.92 18.06 12.26
CA PRO A 318 -12.43 19.43 12.26
C PRO A 318 -11.82 20.30 11.15
N ASP A 319 -10.51 20.16 10.92
CA ASP A 319 -9.79 21.03 9.97
C ASP A 319 -9.93 20.61 8.50
N THR A 320 -10.00 19.30 8.23
CA THR A 320 -9.94 18.78 6.85
C THR A 320 -11.29 18.29 6.33
N GLY A 321 -12.27 18.08 7.21
CA GLY A 321 -13.56 17.47 6.90
C GLY A 321 -13.48 15.99 6.49
N GLN A 322 -12.30 15.38 6.51
CA GLN A 322 -12.11 13.97 6.19
C GLN A 322 -12.68 13.09 7.29
N ILE A 323 -13.06 11.86 6.94
CA ILE A 323 -13.52 10.88 7.92
C ILE A 323 -12.34 10.45 8.80
N HIS A 324 -12.36 10.83 10.07
CA HIS A 324 -11.35 10.48 11.08
C HIS A 324 -11.64 9.13 11.73
N THR A 325 -12.92 8.85 11.97
CA THR A 325 -13.38 7.64 12.64
C THR A 325 -14.59 7.07 11.94
N ILE A 326 -14.64 5.75 11.80
CA ILE A 326 -15.88 5.02 11.49
C ILE A 326 -16.18 4.02 12.61
N LYS A 327 -17.40 4.08 13.14
CA LYS A 327 -17.95 3.09 14.06
C LYS A 327 -19.02 2.28 13.32
N ILE A 328 -18.75 1.01 13.13
CA ILE A 328 -19.59 0.05 12.42
C ILE A 328 -20.34 -0.75 13.47
N LEU A 329 -21.67 -0.62 13.51
CA LEU A 329 -22.48 -1.38 14.46
C LEU A 329 -22.67 -2.83 13.99
N LYS A 330 -23.04 -3.70 14.92
CA LYS A 330 -23.28 -5.11 14.64
C LYS A 330 -24.44 -5.26 13.66
N ARG A 331 -24.20 -5.92 12.52
CA ARG A 331 -25.26 -6.26 11.56
C ARG A 331 -26.34 -7.13 12.21
N THR A 332 -27.60 -6.74 12.06
CA THR A 332 -28.78 -7.44 12.60
C THR A 332 -29.63 -8.12 11.53
N THR A 333 -29.41 -7.82 10.25
CA THR A 333 -30.17 -8.35 9.12
C THR A 333 -29.37 -9.38 8.33
N PRO A 334 -30.01 -10.38 7.69
CA PRO A 334 -29.33 -11.33 6.82
C PRO A 334 -28.73 -10.65 5.58
N LEU A 335 -27.69 -11.25 4.98
CA LEU A 335 -27.13 -10.75 3.72
C LEU A 335 -28.08 -11.09 2.55
N PRO A 336 -28.23 -10.20 1.56
CA PRO A 336 -28.90 -10.53 0.30
C PRO A 336 -28.22 -11.71 -0.43
N ASN A 337 -29.00 -12.45 -1.22
CA ASN A 337 -28.54 -13.63 -1.98
C ASN A 337 -27.65 -13.28 -3.20
N LEU A 338 -27.67 -12.02 -3.64
CA LEU A 338 -26.83 -11.49 -4.71
C LEU A 338 -26.44 -10.05 -4.36
N LEU A 339 -25.15 -9.75 -4.46
CA LEU A 339 -24.62 -8.41 -4.25
C LEU A 339 -23.80 -7.95 -5.46
N THR A 340 -23.91 -6.67 -5.78
CA THR A 340 -23.10 -6.02 -6.81
C THR A 340 -22.34 -4.86 -6.18
N PHE A 341 -21.03 -4.84 -6.35
CA PHE A 341 -20.15 -3.81 -5.83
C PHE A 341 -19.46 -3.05 -6.97
N ASP A 342 -19.34 -1.74 -6.82
CA ASP A 342 -18.35 -0.95 -7.56
C ASP A 342 -16.99 -1.14 -6.88
N SER A 343 -15.93 -1.32 -7.68
CA SER A 343 -14.56 -1.38 -7.16
C SER A 343 -13.98 -0.02 -6.86
N PHE A 344 -14.55 1.04 -7.44
CA PHE A 344 -14.00 2.40 -7.44
C PHE A 344 -12.56 2.45 -7.99
N ASN A 345 -12.20 1.48 -8.85
CA ASN A 345 -10.85 1.21 -9.32
C ASN A 345 -9.81 1.05 -8.20
N ASP A 346 -10.23 0.57 -7.02
CA ASP A 346 -9.38 0.37 -5.85
C ASP A 346 -9.22 -1.12 -5.54
N HIS A 347 -8.00 -1.62 -5.67
CA HIS A 347 -7.68 -3.03 -5.46
C HIS A 347 -8.01 -3.53 -4.05
N ARG A 348 -7.90 -2.67 -3.03
CA ARG A 348 -8.19 -3.03 -1.64
C ARG A 348 -9.68 -3.20 -1.40
N MET A 349 -10.50 -2.37 -2.06
CA MET A 349 -11.95 -2.47 -2.04
C MET A 349 -12.41 -3.78 -2.69
N VAL A 350 -11.85 -4.13 -3.86
CA VAL A 350 -12.17 -5.41 -4.53
C VAL A 350 -11.85 -6.61 -3.64
N MET A 351 -10.64 -6.69 -3.09
CA MET A 351 -10.25 -7.84 -2.26
C MET A 351 -11.08 -7.91 -0.97
N ALA A 352 -11.42 -6.76 -0.36
CA ALA A 352 -12.26 -6.72 0.83
C ALA A 352 -13.69 -7.19 0.51
N PHE A 353 -14.34 -6.60 -0.50
CA PHE A 353 -15.69 -6.98 -0.93
C PHE A 353 -15.77 -8.43 -1.41
N HIS A 354 -14.68 -8.99 -1.94
CA HIS A 354 -14.66 -10.38 -2.33
C HIS A 354 -14.91 -11.34 -1.15
N LEU A 355 -14.67 -10.93 0.09
CA LEU A 355 -14.99 -11.76 1.27
C LEU A 355 -16.49 -12.08 1.40
N PHE A 356 -17.38 -11.27 0.82
CA PHE A 356 -18.82 -11.57 0.79
C PHE A 356 -19.13 -12.87 0.03
N SER A 357 -18.25 -13.31 -0.89
CA SER A 357 -18.35 -14.62 -1.57
C SER A 357 -18.31 -15.81 -0.61
N CYS A 358 -17.87 -15.61 0.63
CA CYS A 358 -17.96 -16.63 1.67
C CYS A 358 -19.42 -16.97 2.04
N PHE A 359 -20.37 -16.06 1.82
CA PHE A 359 -21.75 -16.18 2.28
C PHE A 359 -22.81 -16.00 1.19
N THR A 360 -22.49 -15.31 0.09
CA THR A 360 -23.46 -14.96 -0.95
C THR A 360 -22.80 -14.83 -2.32
N ASN A 361 -23.61 -14.83 -3.38
CA ASN A 361 -23.11 -14.55 -4.72
C ASN A 361 -22.78 -13.07 -4.88
N ILE A 362 -21.67 -12.77 -5.53
CA ILE A 362 -21.21 -11.40 -5.71
C ILE A 362 -20.78 -11.13 -7.16
N THR A 363 -20.99 -9.88 -7.58
CA THR A 363 -20.37 -9.29 -8.77
C THR A 363 -19.59 -8.06 -8.33
N ILE A 364 -18.34 -7.92 -8.76
CA ILE A 364 -17.54 -6.71 -8.51
C ILE A 364 -17.10 -6.15 -9.85
N GLN A 365 -17.49 -4.90 -10.14
CA GLN A 365 -17.11 -4.21 -11.37
C GLN A 365 -15.60 -3.94 -11.40
N ASN A 366 -14.97 -4.07 -12.57
CA ASN A 366 -13.53 -3.84 -12.78
C ASN A 366 -12.61 -4.62 -11.81
N SER A 367 -12.98 -5.83 -11.42
CA SER A 367 -12.25 -6.63 -10.43
C SER A 367 -10.77 -6.88 -10.76
N ASN A 368 -10.36 -6.79 -12.03
CA ASN A 368 -8.98 -6.96 -12.48
C ASN A 368 -7.99 -5.96 -11.86
N VAL A 369 -8.44 -4.84 -11.27
CA VAL A 369 -7.56 -3.88 -10.58
C VAL A 369 -6.77 -4.50 -9.42
N VAL A 370 -7.16 -5.68 -8.91
CA VAL A 370 -6.39 -6.42 -7.89
C VAL A 370 -4.93 -6.67 -8.28
N LYS A 371 -4.63 -6.79 -9.59
CA LYS A 371 -3.27 -7.07 -10.08
C LYS A 371 -2.28 -5.97 -9.73
N LYS A 372 -2.77 -4.77 -9.40
CA LYS A 372 -1.98 -3.66 -8.89
C LYS A 372 -1.12 -4.03 -7.69
N SER A 373 -1.59 -4.91 -6.81
CA SER A 373 -0.83 -5.40 -5.66
C SER A 373 -0.76 -6.92 -5.54
N TYR A 374 -1.77 -7.64 -6.03
CA TYR A 374 -1.88 -9.09 -5.86
C TYR A 374 -2.37 -9.77 -7.15
N PRO A 375 -1.48 -9.96 -8.14
CA PRO A 375 -1.82 -10.52 -9.46
C PRO A 375 -2.58 -11.85 -9.43
N PHE A 376 -2.21 -12.73 -8.49
CA PHE A 376 -2.76 -14.07 -8.38
C PHE A 376 -3.91 -14.22 -7.37
N PHE A 377 -4.49 -13.11 -6.90
CA PHE A 377 -5.57 -13.14 -5.90
C PHE A 377 -6.74 -14.05 -6.30
N PHE A 378 -7.32 -13.85 -7.48
CA PHE A 378 -8.49 -14.64 -7.91
C PHE A 378 -8.16 -16.10 -8.23
N SER A 379 -6.99 -16.38 -8.80
CA SER A 379 -6.57 -17.77 -9.02
C SER A 379 -6.41 -18.50 -7.68
N GLN A 380 -5.90 -17.82 -6.65
CA GLN A 380 -5.71 -18.43 -5.34
C GLN A 380 -7.01 -18.56 -4.56
N ILE A 381 -7.94 -17.61 -4.65
CA ILE A 381 -9.24 -17.72 -3.96
C ILE A 381 -10.14 -18.79 -4.60
N GLN A 382 -10.04 -19.01 -5.91
CA GLN A 382 -10.76 -20.11 -6.55
C GLN A 382 -10.30 -21.48 -6.04
N LEU A 383 -9.01 -21.64 -5.71
CA LEU A 383 -8.50 -22.89 -5.13
C LEU A 383 -9.11 -23.17 -3.74
N THR A 384 -9.47 -22.13 -2.99
CA THR A 384 -10.08 -22.27 -1.67
C THR A 384 -11.61 -22.46 -1.73
N LEU A 385 -12.29 -21.82 -2.71
CA LEU A 385 -13.75 -21.90 -2.86
C LEU A 385 -14.25 -23.18 -3.55
N LYS A 386 -13.46 -23.81 -4.45
CA LYS A 386 -13.85 -25.07 -5.15
C LYS A 386 -14.00 -26.30 -4.23
N ASN A 387 -13.65 -26.18 -2.95
CA ASN A 387 -13.71 -27.25 -1.96
C ASN A 387 -14.69 -26.92 -0.80
N LYS A 388 -15.69 -26.07 -1.08
CA LYS A 388 -16.97 -26.04 -0.36
C LYS A 388 -17.90 -27.08 -0.97
#